data_AF-J5UZ34-F1
#
_entry.id   AF-J5UZ34-F1
#
_cell.length_a   1.000
_cell.length_b   1.000
_cell.length_c   1.000
_cell.angle_alpha   90.00
_cell.angle_beta   90.00
_cell.angle_gamma   90.00
#
_symmetry.space_group_name_H-M   'P 1'
#
loop_
_entity.id
_entity.type
_entity.pdbx_description
1 polymer ?
#
loop_
_entity_poly.entity_id
_entity_poly.type
_entity_poly.pdbx_seq_one_letter_code
_entity_poly.pdbx_strand_id
1 'polypeptide(L)'
;MMQDFFCENPQKMKYKELAQRADYFKAEAEGVHTMCELMEKFGERKLEEGRMEGRLEGRAEGRVESARRTAAALIALGKLTLSQIAEATQLSQEEVERLAGSTGA
;
A
#
# COMPACT_ATOMS: atom_id res chain seq x y z
N MET A 1 -18.76 13.89 -24.91
CA MET A 1 -19.36 12.54 -24.76
C MET A 1 -19.34 12.00 -23.32
N MET A 2 -18.51 12.50 -22.38
CA MET A 2 -18.45 11.97 -21.00
C MET A 2 -19.36 12.63 -19.96
N GLN A 3 -20.15 13.64 -20.34
CA GLN A 3 -20.87 14.50 -19.39
C GLN A 3 -21.83 13.72 -18.47
N ASP A 4 -22.43 12.64 -18.96
CA ASP A 4 -23.40 11.84 -18.20
C ASP A 4 -22.74 10.97 -17.12
N PHE A 5 -21.50 10.49 -17.33
CA PHE A 5 -20.79 9.68 -16.34
C PHE A 5 -20.42 10.46 -15.07
N PHE A 6 -20.28 11.79 -15.21
CA PHE A 6 -20.03 12.70 -14.09
C PHE A 6 -21.30 13.41 -13.61
N CYS A 7 -22.47 13.11 -14.19
CA CYS A 7 -23.73 13.72 -13.80
C CYS A 7 -24.35 12.98 -12.61
N GLU A 8 -24.51 13.66 -11.49
CA GLU A 8 -25.09 13.04 -10.28
C GLU A 8 -26.61 12.93 -10.33
N ASN A 9 -27.29 13.72 -11.16
CA ASN A 9 -28.74 13.74 -11.26
C ASN A 9 -29.19 12.96 -12.50
N PRO A 10 -29.87 11.81 -12.35
CA PRO A 10 -30.40 11.02 -13.46
C PRO A 10 -31.25 11.83 -14.45
N GLN A 11 -32.04 12.79 -13.97
CA GLN A 11 -32.94 13.61 -14.78
C GLN A 11 -32.22 14.60 -15.71
N LYS A 12 -30.92 14.83 -15.47
CA LYS A 12 -30.08 15.74 -16.27
C LYS A 12 -29.13 14.99 -17.23
N MET A 13 -29.17 13.66 -17.23
CA MET A 13 -28.40 12.85 -18.17
C MET A 13 -29.01 12.90 -19.57
N LYS A 14 -28.17 12.90 -20.60
CA LYS A 14 -28.56 12.91 -22.03
C LYS A 14 -29.00 11.53 -22.51
N TYR A 15 -28.36 10.47 -22.03
CA TYR A 15 -28.68 9.08 -22.37
C TYR A 15 -29.71 8.53 -21.39
N LYS A 16 -30.88 8.15 -21.93
CA LYS A 16 -32.03 7.72 -21.13
C LYS A 16 -31.78 6.40 -20.40
N GLU A 17 -31.01 5.52 -21.01
CA GLU A 17 -30.64 4.21 -20.47
C GLU A 17 -29.73 4.38 -19.24
N LEU A 18 -28.80 5.34 -19.30
CA LEU A 18 -27.93 5.68 -18.17
C LEU A 18 -28.74 6.38 -17.06
N ALA A 19 -29.63 7.30 -17.42
CA ALA A 19 -30.54 7.96 -16.49
C ALA A 19 -31.36 6.92 -15.70
N GLN A 20 -32.03 6.00 -16.41
CA GLN A 20 -32.88 4.99 -15.80
C GLN A 20 -32.09 4.09 -14.84
N ARG A 21 -30.90 3.65 -15.24
CA ARG A 21 -30.07 2.79 -14.40
C ARG A 21 -29.50 3.52 -13.20
N ALA A 22 -29.11 4.78 -13.35
CA ALA A 22 -28.66 5.62 -12.25
C ALA A 22 -29.78 5.91 -11.25
N ASP A 23 -31.02 6.09 -11.74
CA ASP A 23 -32.20 6.29 -10.90
C ASP A 23 -32.53 5.02 -10.09
N TYR A 24 -32.55 3.85 -10.73
CA TYR A 24 -32.74 2.55 -10.08
C TYR A 24 -31.79 2.36 -8.89
N PHE A 25 -30.49 2.55 -9.09
CA PHE A 25 -29.50 2.35 -8.01
C PHE A 25 -29.51 3.43 -6.93
N LYS A 26 -30.15 4.60 -7.17
CA LYS A 26 -30.19 5.72 -6.23
C LYS A 26 -31.51 5.86 -5.48
N ALA A 27 -32.61 5.41 -6.05
CA ALA A 27 -33.95 5.69 -5.56
C ALA A 27 -34.80 4.43 -5.32
N GLU A 28 -34.61 3.36 -6.08
CA GLU A 28 -35.38 2.13 -5.88
C GLU A 28 -34.77 1.28 -4.77
N ALA A 29 -35.60 0.79 -3.84
CA ALA A 29 -35.13 0.09 -2.65
C ALA A 29 -34.25 -1.13 -2.96
N GLU A 30 -34.59 -1.90 -4.00
CA GLU A 30 -33.79 -3.05 -4.46
C GLU A 30 -32.44 -2.61 -5.04
N GLY A 31 -32.44 -1.54 -5.83
CA GLY A 31 -31.22 -0.99 -6.43
C GLY A 31 -30.29 -0.39 -5.38
N VAL A 32 -30.84 0.36 -4.42
CA VAL A 32 -30.10 0.90 -3.28
C VAL A 32 -29.53 -0.22 -2.43
N HIS A 33 -30.32 -1.25 -2.11
CA HIS A 33 -29.84 -2.41 -1.34
C HIS A 33 -28.69 -3.13 -2.05
N THR A 34 -28.82 -3.37 -3.36
CA THR A 34 -27.76 -3.97 -4.18
C THR A 34 -26.48 -3.13 -4.14
N MET A 35 -26.61 -1.80 -4.23
CA MET A 35 -25.47 -0.89 -4.16
C MET A 35 -24.81 -0.91 -2.77
N CYS A 36 -25.59 -0.92 -1.69
CA CYS A 36 -25.07 -1.03 -0.33
C CYS A 36 -24.25 -2.32 -0.15
N GLU A 37 -24.78 -3.47 -0.53
CA GLU A 37 -24.04 -4.74 -0.43
C GLU A 37 -22.75 -4.74 -1.25
N LEU A 38 -22.77 -4.15 -2.45
CA LEU A 38 -21.58 -4.04 -3.29
C LEU A 38 -20.51 -3.16 -2.64
N MET A 39 -20.92 -2.04 -2.04
CA MET A 39 -20.02 -1.12 -1.35
C MET A 39 -19.41 -1.75 -0.09
N GLU A 40 -20.20 -2.50 0.67
CA GLU A 40 -19.71 -3.27 1.82
C GLU A 40 -18.66 -4.30 1.39
N LYS A 41 -18.98 -5.15 0.41
CA LYS A 41 -18.04 -6.15 -0.14
C LYS A 41 -16.79 -5.51 -0.75
N PHE A 42 -16.92 -4.33 -1.36
CA PHE A 42 -15.77 -3.58 -1.86
C PHE A 42 -14.90 -3.06 -0.71
N GLY A 43 -15.51 -2.50 0.33
CA GLY A 43 -14.83 -2.03 1.52
C GLY A 43 -14.08 -3.14 2.26
N GLU A 44 -14.72 -4.30 2.45
CA GLU A 44 -14.10 -5.47 3.08
C GLU A 44 -12.88 -5.97 2.32
N ARG A 45 -13.00 -6.11 0.99
CA ARG A 45 -11.86 -6.51 0.14
C ARG A 45 -10.73 -5.51 0.22
N LYS A 46 -11.02 -4.21 0.11
CA LYS A 46 -9.99 -3.16 0.21
C LYS A 46 -9.31 -3.14 1.57
N LEU A 47 -10.04 -3.40 2.64
CA LEU A 47 -9.48 -3.49 3.99
C LEU A 47 -8.58 -4.73 4.14
N GLU A 48 -8.97 -5.87 3.56
CA GLU A 48 -8.16 -7.08 3.56
C GLU A 48 -6.87 -6.92 2.72
N GLU A 49 -6.99 -6.36 1.51
CA GLU A 49 -5.86 -6.00 0.65
C GLU A 49 -4.88 -5.10 1.42
N GLY A 50 -5.35 -4.00 2.02
CA GLY A 50 -4.51 -3.09 2.78
C GLY A 50 -3.85 -3.74 4.01
N ARG A 51 -4.52 -4.67 4.69
CA ARG A 51 -3.92 -5.44 5.80
C ARG A 51 -2.82 -6.38 5.31
N MET A 52 -3.00 -7.01 4.14
CA MET A 52 -2.00 -7.90 3.56
C MET A 52 -0.77 -7.11 3.12
N GLU A 53 -0.98 -6.01 2.38
CA GLU A 53 0.08 -5.11 1.93
C GLU A 53 0.87 -4.56 3.12
N GLY A 54 0.18 -3.98 4.12
CA GLY A 54 0.85 -3.44 5.31
C GLY A 54 1.63 -4.48 6.11
N ARG A 55 1.16 -5.75 6.14
CA ARG A 55 1.92 -6.84 6.78
C ARG A 55 3.16 -7.22 5.98
N LEU A 56 3.09 -7.22 4.65
CA LEU A 56 4.21 -7.52 3.77
C LEU A 56 5.27 -6.42 3.85
N GLU A 57 4.85 -5.16 3.73
CA GLU A 57 5.72 -3.98 3.86
C GLU A 57 6.37 -3.94 5.24
N GLY A 58 5.59 -4.04 6.33
CA GLY A 58 6.14 -4.01 7.68
C GLY A 58 7.12 -5.15 7.98
N ARG A 59 6.93 -6.34 7.37
CA ARG A 59 7.90 -7.44 7.47
C ARG A 59 9.17 -7.16 6.67
N ALA A 60 9.06 -6.58 5.47
CA ALA A 60 10.21 -6.22 4.66
C ALA A 60 11.03 -5.11 5.34
N GLU A 61 10.38 -4.04 5.79
CA GLU A 61 10.99 -2.94 6.52
C GLU A 61 11.65 -3.42 7.81
N GLY A 62 10.96 -4.23 8.62
CA GLY A 62 11.52 -4.76 9.86
C GLY A 62 12.76 -5.64 9.63
N ARG A 63 12.81 -6.41 8.54
CA ARG A 63 14.00 -7.19 8.16
C ARG A 63 15.17 -6.29 7.79
N VAL A 64 14.93 -5.28 6.95
CA VAL A 64 15.95 -4.31 6.54
C VAL A 64 16.46 -3.51 7.73
N GLU A 65 15.56 -3.05 8.61
CA GLU A 65 15.92 -2.31 9.81
C GLU A 65 16.75 -3.18 10.77
N SER A 66 16.34 -4.44 10.99
CA SER A 66 17.11 -5.38 11.80
C SER A 66 18.51 -5.61 11.21
N ALA A 67 18.61 -5.83 9.90
CA ALA A 67 19.89 -6.01 9.22
C ALA A 67 20.80 -4.78 9.40
N ARG A 68 20.26 -3.56 9.23
CA ARG A 68 20.98 -2.30 9.47
C ARG A 68 21.46 -2.16 10.91
N ARG A 69 20.61 -2.46 11.90
CA ARG A 69 20.97 -2.42 13.32
C ARG A 69 22.09 -3.42 13.65
N THR A 70 21.99 -4.64 13.13
CA THR A 70 23.05 -5.64 13.29
C THR A 70 24.35 -5.20 12.62
N ALA A 71 24.29 -4.64 11.41
CA ALA A 71 25.48 -4.13 10.71
C ALA A 71 26.16 -3.01 11.51
N ALA A 72 25.39 -2.04 12.03
CA ALA A 72 25.92 -0.98 12.87
C ALA A 72 26.62 -1.52 14.13
N ALA A 73 26.04 -2.51 14.80
CA ALA A 73 26.65 -3.16 15.95
C ALA A 73 27.96 -3.89 15.59
N LEU A 74 28.00 -4.58 14.44
CA LEU A 74 29.21 -5.27 13.96
C LEU A 74 30.32 -4.28 13.56
N ILE A 75 29.96 -3.14 12.97
CA ILE A 75 30.89 -2.05 12.65
C ILE A 75 31.49 -1.51 13.95
N ALA A 76 30.66 -1.20 14.95
CA ALA A 76 31.11 -0.67 16.23
C ALA A 76 32.03 -1.64 17.00
N LEU A 77 31.84 -2.96 16.81
CA LEU A 77 32.73 -3.97 17.38
C LEU A 77 34.13 -3.98 16.73
N GLY A 78 34.27 -3.51 15.49
CA GLY A 78 35.56 -3.37 14.80
C GLY A 78 36.31 -4.68 14.49
N LYS A 79 35.64 -5.83 14.61
CA LYS A 79 36.25 -7.17 14.46
C LYS A 79 36.13 -7.77 13.06
N LEU A 80 35.27 -7.21 12.22
CA LEU A 80 34.94 -7.72 10.89
C LEU A 80 35.19 -6.62 9.86
N THR A 81 35.55 -7.02 8.63
CA THR A 81 35.63 -6.09 7.51
C THR A 81 34.23 -5.70 7.02
N LEU A 82 34.10 -4.55 6.36
CA LEU A 82 32.82 -4.10 5.80
C LEU A 82 32.21 -5.13 4.83
N SER A 83 33.05 -5.84 4.06
CA SER A 83 32.60 -6.92 3.18
C SER A 83 32.02 -8.11 3.96
N GLN A 84 32.63 -8.51 5.08
CA GLN A 84 32.11 -9.60 5.93
C GLN A 84 30.80 -9.20 6.62
N ILE A 85 30.66 -7.93 6.98
CA ILE A 85 29.43 -7.40 7.57
C ILE A 85 28.31 -7.37 6.54
N ALA A 86 28.60 -6.96 5.30
CA ALA A 86 27.63 -6.99 4.19
C ALA A 86 27.12 -8.42 3.94
N GLU A 87 28.01 -9.41 3.91
CA GLU A 87 27.64 -10.82 3.77
C GLU A 87 26.81 -11.32 4.95
N ALA A 88 27.22 -11.03 6.19
CA ALA A 88 26.54 -11.50 7.40
C ALA A 88 25.14 -10.89 7.61
N THR A 89 24.93 -9.66 7.12
CA THR A 89 23.66 -8.92 7.27
C THR A 89 22.81 -8.89 6.00
N GLN A 90 23.32 -9.47 4.90
CA GLN A 90 22.69 -9.46 3.59
C GLN A 90 22.40 -8.04 3.06
N LEU A 91 23.21 -7.07 3.48
CA LEU A 91 23.17 -5.69 2.97
C LEU A 91 24.15 -5.54 1.80
N SER A 92 23.94 -4.53 0.97
CA SER A 92 24.94 -4.15 -0.04
C SER A 92 26.18 -3.54 0.62
N GLN A 93 27.33 -3.65 -0.05
CA GLN A 93 28.56 -3.00 0.43
C GLN A 93 28.37 -1.48 0.60
N GLU A 94 27.71 -0.83 -0.36
CA GLU A 94 27.40 0.60 -0.30
C GLU A 94 26.59 1.00 0.95
N GLU A 95 25.62 0.16 1.36
CA GLU A 95 24.80 0.42 2.55
C GLU A 95 25.63 0.31 3.83
N VAL A 96 26.51 -0.70 3.91
CA VAL A 96 27.41 -0.93 5.05
C VAL A 96 28.47 0.17 5.15
N GLU A 97 29.02 0.62 4.03
CA GLU A 97 29.96 1.75 3.96
C GLU A 97 29.29 3.06 4.44
N ARG A 98 28.06 3.32 4.00
CA ARG A 98 27.27 4.47 4.50
C ARG A 98 27.07 4.41 6.01
N LEU A 99 26.69 3.24 6.54
CA LEU A 99 26.50 3.06 7.98
C LEU A 99 27.80 3.30 8.76
N ALA A 100 28.94 2.81 8.24
CA ALA A 100 30.25 3.05 8.84
C ALA A 100 30.63 4.54 8.83
N GLY A 101 30.39 5.24 7.71
CA GLY A 101 30.63 6.68 7.61
C GLY A 101 29.78 7.52 8.56
N SER A 102 28.55 7.07 8.89
CA SER A 102 27.68 7.76 9.85
C SER A 102 28.05 7.52 11.33
N THR A 103 28.83 6.48 11.63
CA THR A 103 29.24 6.12 13.00
C THR A 103 30.56 6.80 13.42
N GLY A 104 31.23 7.47 12.49
CA GLY A 104 32.54 8.12 12.68
C GLY A 104 32.51 9.64 12.94
N ALA A 105 31.37 10.21 13.33
CA ALA A 105 31.20 11.63 13.67
C ALA A 105 30.96 11.82 15.18
#